data_AF-C6Y2R6-F1
#
_entry.id   AF-C6Y2R6-F1
#
_cell.length_a   1.000
_cell.length_b   1.000
_cell.length_c   1.000
_cell.angle_alpha   90.00
_cell.angle_beta   90.00
_cell.angle_gamma   90.00
#
_symmetry.space_group_name_H-M   'P 1'
#
loop_
_entity.id
_entity.type
_entity.pdbx_description
1 polymer ?
#
loop_
_entity_poly.entity_id
_entity_poly.type
_entity_poly.pdbx_seq_one_letter_code
_entity_poly.pdbx_strand_id
1 'polypeptide(L)'
;MKKIKLVIALLFSVISMVSIAQEKLSNSHKSEADQYWETKPICYPPASGVTLPDKYNQKDFDRYIESKTEVNIYDELFRRTLREWGIRFWTLFPNDQRRFEWLVTSRLYEPAYFANVREGARAKAEKKYVVQLDTLAKNGWKILYCQYLKEFLSSNEVSEQRKEILFRQELSFGFFNKKWRNSKQEKFDLQQHVLQSVDFAKRYGAEGPVVNMLGVLYRDRNDFGLDDQDIDKYLALLKATEFSAFHQQARGIESVRKLYKIPLKLQTKSVDGKLVDLEKYKGKLVLVDFWSLGCTVCIEKMPEIKQVFDKYNSKGFEVISACISGYINEDKKKIEQIHQKTGANWPLAILDFRPGGLGRKIFDTYGWQGVPQLLLLDEEGKLLSSGSEFRTKGSLEKLVKQHLDKN
;
A
#
# COMPACT_ATOMS: atom_id res chain seq x y z
N MET A 1 -47.64 43.49 28.12
CA MET A 1 -46.41 42.66 28.19
C MET A 1 -46.56 41.30 28.90
N LYS A 2 -47.28 41.16 30.03
CA LYS A 2 -47.42 39.85 30.72
C LYS A 2 -48.25 38.78 29.97
N LYS A 3 -49.30 39.16 29.21
CA LYS A 3 -50.11 38.22 28.41
C LYS A 3 -49.37 37.64 27.19
N ILE A 4 -48.44 38.39 26.59
CA ILE A 4 -47.65 37.94 25.43
C ILE A 4 -46.57 36.92 25.86
N LYS A 5 -45.97 37.08 27.04
CA LYS A 5 -44.98 36.11 27.58
C LYS A 5 -45.61 34.76 27.94
N LEU A 6 -46.87 34.72 28.37
CA LEU A 6 -47.57 33.47 28.70
C LEU A 6 -47.95 32.64 27.46
N VAL A 7 -48.35 33.32 26.37
CA VAL A 7 -48.67 32.68 25.08
C VAL A 7 -47.42 32.12 24.42
N ILE A 8 -46.29 32.83 24.50
CA ILE A 8 -45.01 32.34 23.97
C ILE A 8 -44.51 31.13 24.78
N ALA A 9 -44.61 31.14 26.12
CA ALA A 9 -44.21 30.00 26.95
C ALA A 9 -45.07 28.74 26.71
N LEU A 10 -46.38 28.89 26.46
CA LEU A 10 -47.28 27.80 26.09
C LEU A 10 -47.03 27.29 24.66
N LEU A 11 -46.67 28.16 23.71
CA LEU A 11 -46.28 27.74 22.36
C LEU A 11 -44.96 26.95 22.37
N PHE A 12 -43.97 27.36 23.17
CA PHE A 12 -42.70 26.62 23.31
C PHE A 12 -42.86 25.26 24.00
N SER A 13 -43.77 25.13 24.98
CA SER A 13 -44.04 23.84 25.64
C SER A 13 -44.82 22.88 24.75
N VAL A 14 -45.76 23.38 23.94
CA VAL A 14 -46.50 22.58 22.95
C VAL A 14 -45.59 22.16 21.79
N ILE A 15 -44.72 23.04 21.29
CA ILE A 15 -43.72 22.68 20.24
C ILE A 15 -42.73 21.63 20.76
N SER A 16 -42.28 21.73 22.02
CA SER A 16 -41.37 20.74 22.62
C SER A 16 -42.07 19.38 22.83
N MET A 17 -43.35 19.38 23.24
CA MET A 17 -44.13 18.14 23.34
C MET A 17 -44.45 17.53 21.97
N VAL A 18 -44.67 18.34 20.93
CA VAL A 18 -44.89 17.87 19.55
C VAL A 18 -43.61 17.29 18.96
N SER A 19 -42.44 17.87 19.19
CA SER A 19 -41.15 17.28 18.77
C SER A 19 -40.84 15.98 19.51
N ILE A 20 -41.06 15.90 20.83
CA ILE A 20 -40.88 14.66 21.60
C ILE A 20 -41.91 13.59 21.19
N ALA A 21 -43.13 13.99 20.85
CA ALA A 21 -44.16 13.09 20.33
C ALA A 21 -43.84 12.62 18.91
N GLN A 22 -43.31 13.49 18.03
CA GLN A 22 -42.87 13.13 16.67
C GLN A 22 -41.63 12.24 16.69
N GLU A 23 -40.71 12.43 17.62
CA GLU A 23 -39.54 11.55 17.83
C GLU A 23 -39.94 10.20 18.44
N LYS A 24 -40.96 10.17 19.31
CA LYS A 24 -41.57 8.92 19.80
C LYS A 24 -42.40 8.20 18.72
N LEU A 25 -43.11 8.94 17.86
CA LEU A 25 -43.89 8.41 16.74
C LEU A 25 -43.02 7.94 15.56
N SER A 26 -41.84 8.55 15.34
CA SER A 26 -40.90 8.08 14.32
C SER A 26 -40.17 6.80 14.75
N ASN A 27 -39.98 6.60 16.05
CA ASN A 27 -39.41 5.37 16.63
C ASN A 27 -40.42 4.23 16.80
N SER A 28 -41.74 4.49 16.77
CA SER A 28 -42.77 3.45 16.96
C SER A 28 -43.00 2.54 15.74
N HIS A 29 -42.37 2.83 14.61
CA HIS A 29 -42.48 2.04 13.36
C HIS A 29 -41.15 1.41 12.90
N LYS A 30 -40.06 1.63 13.64
CA LYS A 30 -38.74 1.10 13.31
C LYS A 30 -38.59 -0.32 13.85
N SER A 31 -38.09 -1.24 13.02
CA SER A 31 -37.76 -2.58 13.50
C SER A 31 -36.65 -2.51 14.57
N GLU A 32 -36.52 -3.54 15.39
CA GLU A 32 -35.42 -3.62 16.36
C GLU A 32 -34.04 -3.48 15.68
N ALA A 33 -33.92 -3.98 14.44
CA ALA A 33 -32.73 -3.83 13.61
C ALA A 33 -32.47 -2.35 13.23
N ASP A 34 -33.51 -1.60 12.89
CA ASP A 34 -33.39 -0.16 12.58
C ASP A 34 -32.98 0.66 13.80
N GLN A 35 -33.60 0.40 14.95
CA GLN A 35 -33.25 1.06 16.20
C GLN A 35 -31.79 0.76 16.59
N TYR A 36 -31.34 -0.49 16.42
CA TYR A 36 -29.95 -0.85 16.66
C TYR A 36 -29.01 -0.14 15.68
N TRP A 37 -29.32 -0.15 14.39
CA TRP A 37 -28.46 0.40 13.35
C TRP A 37 -28.29 1.92 13.46
N GLU A 38 -29.36 2.66 13.71
CA GLU A 38 -29.34 4.13 13.76
C GLU A 38 -28.72 4.70 15.03
N THR A 39 -28.80 3.98 16.15
CA THR A 39 -28.26 4.44 17.43
C THR A 39 -26.74 4.24 17.55
N LYS A 40 -26.11 3.59 16.57
CA LYS A 40 -24.68 3.28 16.54
C LYS A 40 -24.01 4.00 15.36
N PRO A 41 -23.19 5.04 15.57
CA PRO A 41 -22.55 5.76 14.48
C PRO A 41 -21.60 4.84 13.71
N ILE A 42 -21.87 4.65 12.42
CA ILE A 42 -21.00 3.94 11.47
C ILE A 42 -19.97 4.91 10.84
N CYS A 43 -20.23 6.22 10.95
CA CYS A 43 -19.35 7.27 10.44
C CYS A 43 -18.24 7.62 11.44
N TYR A 44 -17.01 7.60 10.94
CA TYR A 44 -15.83 8.13 11.64
C TYR A 44 -15.92 9.67 11.73
N PRO A 45 -15.76 10.29 12.92
CA PRO A 45 -15.69 11.75 13.00
C PRO A 45 -14.41 12.25 12.31
N PRO A 46 -14.40 13.44 11.70
CA PRO A 46 -13.22 13.97 11.05
C PRO A 46 -12.05 14.06 12.04
N ALA A 47 -10.87 13.60 11.61
CA ALA A 47 -9.65 13.70 12.39
C ALA A 47 -9.42 15.16 12.80
N SER A 48 -9.26 15.42 14.10
CA SER A 48 -8.88 16.74 14.57
C SER A 48 -7.49 17.07 14.02
N GLY A 49 -7.39 18.21 13.34
CA GLY A 49 -6.16 18.70 12.70
C GLY A 49 -5.10 19.08 13.73
N VAL A 50 -4.41 18.09 14.29
CA VAL A 50 -3.21 18.32 15.11
C VAL A 50 -2.05 18.61 14.19
N THR A 51 -1.78 19.90 13.95
CA THR A 51 -0.65 20.38 13.17
C THR A 51 0.59 20.54 14.05
N LEU A 52 1.76 20.22 13.48
CA LEU A 52 3.05 20.50 14.12
C LEU A 52 3.30 22.02 14.10
N PRO A 53 3.63 22.65 15.24
CA PRO A 53 3.99 24.07 15.26
C PRO A 53 5.34 24.34 14.56
N ASP A 54 5.47 25.50 13.92
CA ASP A 54 6.61 25.87 13.05
C ASP A 54 7.95 26.11 13.79
N LYS A 55 7.95 26.16 15.14
CA LYS A 55 9.16 26.38 15.97
C LYS A 55 9.24 25.42 17.15
N TYR A 56 10.47 24.95 17.44
CA TYR A 56 10.75 23.83 18.34
C TYR A 56 11.20 24.26 19.74
N ASN A 57 10.52 23.74 20.78
CA ASN A 57 11.10 23.47 22.10
C ASN A 57 10.56 22.11 22.60
N GLN A 58 11.24 21.47 23.55
CA GLN A 58 10.89 20.13 24.04
C GLN A 58 9.45 20.07 24.60
N LYS A 59 9.00 21.14 25.26
CA LYS A 59 7.67 21.23 25.88
C LYS A 59 6.54 21.24 24.86
N ASP A 60 6.73 21.91 23.73
CA ASP A 60 5.75 21.94 22.63
C ASP A 60 5.73 20.61 21.87
N PHE A 61 6.87 19.92 21.77
CA PHE A 61 6.94 18.55 21.25
C PHE A 61 6.20 17.55 22.16
N ASP A 62 6.42 17.62 23.47
CA ASP A 62 5.74 16.74 24.43
C ASP A 62 4.21 16.96 24.41
N ARG A 63 3.75 18.21 24.30
CA ARG A 63 2.32 18.54 24.15
C ARG A 63 1.75 17.99 22.85
N TYR A 64 2.49 18.07 21.75
CA TYR A 64 2.11 17.47 20.48
C TYR A 64 1.94 15.95 20.62
N ILE A 65 2.91 15.26 21.23
CA ILE A 65 2.83 13.81 21.44
C ILE A 65 1.61 13.43 22.28
N GLU A 66 1.33 14.16 23.37
CA GLU A 66 0.16 13.86 24.21
C GLU A 66 -1.15 14.08 23.44
N SER A 67 -1.29 15.21 22.73
CA SER A 67 -2.48 15.47 21.92
C SER A 67 -2.71 14.41 20.83
N LYS A 68 -1.62 13.95 20.19
CA LYS A 68 -1.68 12.89 19.18
C LYS A 68 -1.97 11.52 19.80
N THR A 69 -1.51 11.30 21.03
CA THR A 69 -1.82 10.10 21.83
C THR A 69 -3.30 10.02 22.10
N GLU A 70 -3.94 11.10 22.59
CA GLU A 70 -5.39 11.12 22.85
C GLU A 70 -6.21 10.85 21.59
N VAL A 71 -5.84 11.44 20.46
CA VAL A 71 -6.49 11.15 19.16
C VAL A 71 -6.34 9.67 18.78
N ASN A 72 -5.14 9.10 18.95
CA ASN A 72 -4.90 7.68 18.67
C ASN A 72 -5.66 6.74 19.64
N ILE A 73 -5.88 7.14 20.90
CA ILE A 73 -6.71 6.39 21.86
C ILE A 73 -8.14 6.36 21.38
N TYR A 74 -8.70 7.53 21.05
CA TYR A 74 -10.06 7.65 20.54
C TYR A 74 -10.26 6.79 19.28
N ASP A 75 -9.32 6.87 18.32
CA ASP A 75 -9.34 6.08 17.10
C ASP A 75 -9.38 4.58 17.38
N GLU A 76 -8.52 4.11 18.29
CA GLU A 76 -8.43 2.68 18.63
C GLU A 76 -9.71 2.19 19.31
N LEU A 77 -10.26 2.97 20.24
CA LEU A 77 -11.51 2.63 20.94
C LEU A 77 -12.71 2.63 19.99
N PHE A 78 -12.80 3.62 19.09
CA PHE A 78 -13.83 3.67 18.07
C PHE A 78 -13.80 2.42 17.19
N ARG A 79 -12.62 2.05 16.67
CA ARG A 79 -12.44 0.86 15.80
C ARG A 79 -12.85 -0.44 16.49
N ARG A 80 -12.50 -0.61 17.78
CA ARG A 80 -12.92 -1.78 18.57
C ARG A 80 -14.43 -1.82 18.77
N THR A 81 -15.00 -0.67 19.11
CA THR A 81 -16.42 -0.51 19.38
C THR A 81 -17.25 -0.78 18.12
N LEU A 82 -16.86 -0.20 16.97
CA LEU A 82 -17.47 -0.45 15.67
C LEU A 82 -17.49 -1.95 15.33
N ARG A 83 -16.39 -2.65 15.63
CA ARG A 83 -16.31 -4.09 15.42
C ARG A 83 -17.29 -4.86 16.31
N GLU A 84 -17.31 -4.57 17.62
CA GLU A 84 -18.21 -5.24 18.57
C GLU A 84 -19.68 -5.01 18.22
N TRP A 85 -20.02 -3.80 17.81
CA TRP A 85 -21.38 -3.45 17.41
C TRP A 85 -21.87 -4.29 16.23
N GLY A 86 -21.07 -4.46 15.19
CA GLY A 86 -21.53 -5.25 14.06
C GLY A 86 -21.37 -6.75 14.22
N ILE A 87 -20.46 -7.26 15.06
CA ILE A 87 -20.51 -8.67 15.50
C ILE A 87 -21.87 -8.94 16.13
N ARG A 88 -22.31 -8.07 17.05
CA ARG A 88 -23.61 -8.21 17.71
C ARG A 88 -24.77 -8.02 16.74
N PHE A 89 -24.67 -7.09 15.78
CA PHE A 89 -25.69 -6.92 14.73
C PHE A 89 -25.82 -8.18 13.88
N TRP A 90 -24.70 -8.77 13.45
CA TRP A 90 -24.67 -10.00 12.66
C TRP A 90 -25.35 -11.16 13.40
N THR A 91 -25.14 -11.26 14.71
CA THR A 91 -25.76 -12.31 15.56
C THR A 91 -27.24 -12.06 15.80
N LEU A 92 -27.66 -10.83 16.11
CA LEU A 92 -29.04 -10.51 16.44
C LEU A 92 -29.95 -10.48 15.21
N PHE A 93 -29.41 -10.09 14.05
CA PHE A 93 -30.18 -9.87 12.82
C PHE A 93 -29.54 -10.61 11.63
N PRO A 94 -29.49 -11.96 11.66
CA PRO A 94 -28.78 -12.76 10.66
C PRO A 94 -29.40 -12.72 9.26
N ASN A 95 -30.61 -12.18 9.08
CA ASN A 95 -31.23 -12.03 7.76
C ASN A 95 -31.22 -10.57 7.28
N ASP A 96 -30.66 -9.64 8.07
CA ASP A 96 -30.62 -8.22 7.70
C ASP A 96 -29.38 -7.94 6.83
N GLN A 97 -29.60 -7.43 5.62
CA GLN A 97 -28.53 -7.19 4.66
C GLN A 97 -27.50 -6.15 5.13
N ARG A 98 -27.85 -5.27 6.07
CA ARG A 98 -26.94 -4.27 6.63
C ARG A 98 -25.73 -4.87 7.33
N ARG A 99 -25.79 -6.14 7.75
CA ARG A 99 -24.63 -6.86 8.27
C ARG A 99 -23.48 -6.90 7.25
N PHE A 100 -23.79 -7.00 5.97
CA PHE A 100 -22.81 -6.95 4.88
C PHE A 100 -22.26 -5.53 4.68
N GLU A 101 -23.08 -4.49 4.85
CA GLU A 101 -22.61 -3.09 4.82
C GLU A 101 -21.63 -2.79 5.94
N TRP A 102 -21.92 -3.30 7.13
CA TRP A 102 -21.01 -3.22 8.26
C TRP A 102 -19.71 -3.96 7.98
N LEU A 103 -19.73 -5.14 7.37
CA LEU A 103 -18.49 -5.88 7.07
C LEU A 103 -17.55 -5.05 6.20
N VAL A 104 -18.08 -4.48 5.11
CA VAL A 104 -17.35 -3.58 4.21
C VAL A 104 -16.79 -2.36 4.95
N THR A 105 -17.60 -1.76 5.82
CA THR A 105 -17.16 -0.59 6.58
C THR A 105 -16.10 -0.94 7.60
N SER A 106 -16.34 -1.98 8.40
CA SER A 106 -15.46 -2.43 9.47
C SER A 106 -14.06 -2.78 8.97
N ARG A 107 -13.97 -3.25 7.71
CA ARG A 107 -12.68 -3.58 7.11
C ARG A 107 -11.78 -2.36 6.96
N LEU A 108 -12.32 -1.20 6.59
CA LEU A 108 -11.57 0.07 6.52
C LEU A 108 -11.08 0.56 7.88
N TYR A 109 -11.73 0.14 8.95
CA TYR A 109 -11.50 0.61 10.32
C TYR A 109 -10.94 -0.50 11.22
N GLU A 110 -10.01 -1.31 10.72
CA GLU A 110 -9.39 -2.38 11.53
C GLU A 110 -8.63 -1.78 12.74
N PRO A 111 -8.88 -2.26 13.98
CA PRO A 111 -8.16 -1.81 15.16
C PRO A 111 -6.71 -2.33 15.17
N ALA A 112 -5.84 -1.65 15.91
CA ALA A 112 -4.44 -2.04 16.04
C ALA A 112 -4.22 -3.18 17.04
N TYR A 113 -5.20 -3.47 17.91
CA TYR A 113 -5.17 -4.53 18.92
C TYR A 113 -4.09 -4.33 19.99
N PHE A 114 -3.83 -3.10 20.44
CA PHE A 114 -2.92 -2.87 21.56
C PHE A 114 -3.41 -3.57 22.85
N ALA A 115 -2.53 -4.29 23.55
CA ALA A 115 -2.88 -4.88 24.86
C ALA A 115 -3.21 -3.78 25.87
N ASN A 116 -2.44 -2.68 25.84
CA ASN A 116 -2.75 -1.43 26.52
C ASN A 116 -2.98 -0.31 25.49
N VAL A 117 -4.21 0.22 25.43
CA VAL A 117 -4.62 1.20 24.43
C VAL A 117 -3.80 2.50 24.53
N ARG A 118 -3.57 3.03 25.73
CA ARG A 118 -2.82 4.27 25.93
C ARG A 118 -1.35 4.12 25.56
N GLU A 119 -0.72 3.03 26.00
CA GLU A 119 0.68 2.73 25.65
C GLU A 119 0.86 2.60 24.13
N GLY A 120 -0.02 1.83 23.48
CA GLY A 120 0.01 1.65 22.03
C GLY A 120 -0.23 2.93 21.24
N ALA A 121 -1.19 3.75 21.69
CA ALA A 121 -1.50 5.04 21.09
C ALA A 121 -0.33 6.03 21.20
N ARG A 122 0.35 6.04 22.35
CA ARG A 122 1.54 6.87 22.57
C ARG A 122 2.70 6.43 21.71
N ALA A 123 3.00 5.13 21.68
CA ALA A 123 4.05 4.59 20.82
C ALA A 123 3.81 4.92 19.34
N LYS A 124 2.56 4.85 18.87
CA LYS A 124 2.16 5.28 17.52
C LYS A 124 2.40 6.77 17.28
N ALA A 125 2.09 7.65 18.25
CA ALA A 125 2.37 9.08 18.17
C ALA A 125 3.88 9.35 18.08
N GLU A 126 4.68 8.60 18.82
CA GLU A 126 6.15 8.67 18.83
C GLU A 126 6.81 7.94 17.65
N LYS A 127 6.04 7.28 16.76
CA LYS A 127 6.52 6.41 15.68
C LYS A 127 7.44 5.28 16.17
N LYS A 128 7.21 4.78 17.38
CA LYS A 128 7.87 3.59 17.96
C LYS A 128 6.92 2.41 17.85
N TYR A 129 7.36 1.34 17.18
CA TYR A 129 6.47 0.23 16.78
C TYR A 129 6.64 -1.05 17.62
N VAL A 130 7.30 -0.97 18.77
CA VAL A 130 7.44 -2.11 19.71
C VAL A 130 6.36 -1.95 20.80
N VAL A 131 5.22 -2.61 20.61
CA VAL A 131 4.09 -2.58 21.54
C VAL A 131 3.45 -3.96 21.65
N GLN A 132 3.01 -4.32 22.86
CA GLN A 132 2.31 -5.59 23.09
C GLN A 132 0.89 -5.54 22.47
N LEU A 133 0.50 -6.65 21.84
CA LEU A 133 -0.82 -6.79 21.23
C LEU A 133 -1.70 -7.77 22.00
N ASP A 134 -3.00 -7.49 22.03
CA ASP A 134 -4.05 -8.44 22.40
C ASP A 134 -4.23 -9.47 21.27
N THR A 135 -3.43 -10.53 21.35
CA THR A 135 -3.41 -11.59 20.35
C THR A 135 -4.66 -12.46 20.37
N LEU A 136 -5.33 -12.59 21.51
CA LEU A 136 -6.58 -13.35 21.64
C LEU A 136 -7.71 -12.64 20.89
N ALA A 137 -7.93 -11.36 21.16
CA ALA A 137 -8.94 -10.58 20.45
C ALA A 137 -8.67 -10.52 18.94
N LYS A 138 -7.39 -10.39 18.56
CA LYS A 138 -6.97 -10.38 17.15
C LYS A 138 -7.26 -11.70 16.44
N ASN A 139 -6.86 -12.82 17.03
CA ASN A 139 -7.05 -14.13 16.42
C ASN A 139 -8.54 -14.52 16.40
N GLY A 140 -9.29 -14.19 17.46
CA GLY A 140 -10.74 -14.39 17.49
C GLY A 140 -11.46 -13.64 16.38
N TRP A 141 -11.09 -12.38 16.14
CA TRP A 141 -11.60 -11.62 15.00
C TRP A 141 -11.24 -12.26 13.66
N LYS A 142 -9.98 -12.69 13.47
CA LYS A 142 -9.55 -13.32 12.21
C LYS A 142 -10.45 -14.52 11.85
N ILE A 143 -10.80 -15.36 12.83
CA ILE A 143 -11.66 -16.52 12.63
C ILE A 143 -13.07 -16.08 12.22
N LEU A 144 -13.69 -15.18 12.99
CA LEU A 144 -15.04 -14.67 12.69
C LEU A 144 -15.10 -13.97 11.33
N TYR A 145 -14.10 -13.14 11.03
CA TYR A 145 -13.99 -12.42 9.78
C TYR A 145 -13.97 -13.38 8.58
N CYS A 146 -13.20 -14.47 8.64
CA CYS A 146 -13.18 -15.48 7.58
C CYS A 146 -14.56 -16.13 7.37
N GLN A 147 -15.33 -16.35 8.43
CA GLN A 147 -16.69 -16.90 8.33
C GLN A 147 -17.62 -15.90 7.65
N TYR A 148 -17.62 -14.63 8.10
CA TYR A 148 -18.45 -13.57 7.53
C TYR A 148 -18.10 -13.27 6.08
N LEU A 149 -16.81 -13.28 5.75
CA LEU A 149 -16.32 -13.10 4.39
C LEU A 149 -16.82 -14.23 3.47
N LYS A 150 -16.78 -15.49 3.92
CA LYS A 150 -17.29 -16.63 3.16
C LYS A 150 -18.78 -16.46 2.88
N GLU A 151 -19.56 -16.11 3.90
CA GLU A 151 -21.00 -15.87 3.76
C GLU A 151 -21.28 -14.70 2.79
N PHE A 152 -20.61 -13.56 2.98
CA PHE A 152 -20.72 -12.38 2.13
C PHE A 152 -20.41 -12.68 0.65
N LEU A 153 -19.34 -13.42 0.37
CA LEU A 153 -18.95 -13.77 -1.00
C LEU A 153 -19.94 -14.77 -1.65
N SER A 154 -20.48 -15.69 -0.86
CA SER A 154 -21.45 -16.70 -1.34
C SER A 154 -22.89 -16.19 -1.48
N SER A 155 -23.20 -15.03 -0.91
CA SER A 155 -24.57 -14.49 -0.90
C SER A 155 -24.98 -13.94 -2.28
N ASN A 156 -26.19 -14.30 -2.71
CA ASN A 156 -26.84 -13.72 -3.89
C ASN A 156 -27.49 -12.35 -3.59
N GLU A 157 -27.59 -11.97 -2.32
CA GLU A 157 -28.15 -10.69 -1.87
C GLU A 157 -27.14 -9.54 -1.97
N VAL A 158 -25.85 -9.87 -1.94
CA VAL A 158 -24.77 -8.90 -2.06
C VAL A 158 -24.51 -8.64 -3.54
N SER A 159 -24.67 -7.39 -3.97
CA SER A 159 -24.34 -7.02 -5.34
C SER A 159 -22.86 -7.26 -5.63
N GLU A 160 -22.56 -7.60 -6.87
CA GLU A 160 -21.17 -7.84 -7.29
C GLU A 160 -20.28 -6.61 -7.12
N GLN A 161 -20.83 -5.39 -7.29
CA GLN A 161 -20.13 -4.13 -6.99
C GLN A 161 -19.74 -4.01 -5.51
N ARG A 162 -20.55 -4.51 -4.58
CA ARG A 162 -20.20 -4.51 -3.15
C ARG A 162 -19.14 -5.56 -2.85
N LYS A 163 -19.21 -6.73 -3.50
CA LYS A 163 -18.16 -7.74 -3.42
C LYS A 163 -16.82 -7.19 -3.91
N GLU A 164 -16.84 -6.43 -5.00
CA GLU A 164 -15.70 -5.67 -5.50
C GLU A 164 -15.09 -4.73 -4.45
N ILE A 165 -15.90 -3.91 -3.79
CA ILE A 165 -15.39 -2.91 -2.84
C ILE A 165 -14.65 -3.61 -1.70
N LEU A 166 -15.22 -4.67 -1.11
CA LEU A 166 -14.57 -5.42 -0.04
C LEU A 166 -13.29 -6.09 -0.53
N PHE A 167 -13.34 -6.66 -1.73
CA PHE A 167 -12.20 -7.34 -2.33
C PHE A 167 -11.01 -6.41 -2.56
N ARG A 168 -11.26 -5.20 -3.09
CA ARG A 168 -10.23 -4.16 -3.23
C ARG A 168 -9.63 -3.76 -1.89
N GLN A 169 -10.44 -3.70 -0.83
CA GLN A 169 -9.96 -3.43 0.51
C GLN A 169 -9.08 -4.56 1.02
N GLU A 170 -9.52 -5.82 0.92
CA GLU A 170 -8.73 -7.00 1.36
C GLU A 170 -7.34 -7.01 0.75
N LEU A 171 -7.29 -6.86 -0.57
CA LEU A 171 -6.01 -6.88 -1.26
C LEU A 171 -5.15 -5.68 -0.89
N SER A 172 -5.72 -4.50 -0.72
CA SER A 172 -4.97 -3.33 -0.25
C SER A 172 -4.39 -3.59 1.14
N PHE A 173 -5.19 -4.13 2.07
CA PHE A 173 -4.74 -4.47 3.42
C PHE A 173 -3.63 -5.52 3.43
N GLY A 174 -3.81 -6.63 2.71
CA GLY A 174 -2.79 -7.68 2.59
C GLY A 174 -1.51 -7.15 1.93
N PHE A 175 -1.66 -6.28 0.94
CA PHE A 175 -0.54 -5.70 0.21
C PHE A 175 0.33 -4.80 1.09
N PHE A 176 -0.25 -3.88 1.87
CA PHE A 176 0.51 -2.96 2.72
C PHE A 176 1.00 -3.57 4.04
N ASN A 177 0.47 -4.73 4.44
CA ASN A 177 0.84 -5.36 5.70
C ASN A 177 2.11 -6.22 5.56
N LYS A 178 3.27 -5.69 5.97
CA LYS A 178 4.56 -6.43 5.97
C LYS A 178 4.50 -7.79 6.69
N LYS A 179 3.61 -7.98 7.68
CA LYS A 179 3.51 -9.24 8.43
C LYS A 179 2.95 -10.39 7.57
N TRP A 180 2.01 -10.10 6.67
CA TRP A 180 1.42 -11.08 5.74
C TRP A 180 2.45 -11.78 4.85
N ARG A 181 3.61 -11.14 4.63
CA ARG A 181 4.64 -11.62 3.70
C ARG A 181 5.57 -12.67 4.31
N ASN A 182 5.49 -12.91 5.63
CA ASN A 182 6.50 -13.71 6.35
C ASN A 182 6.02 -15.10 6.82
N SER A 183 4.72 -15.42 6.75
CA SER A 183 4.22 -16.75 7.16
C SER A 183 3.83 -17.61 5.95
N LYS A 184 4.08 -18.94 6.04
CA LYS A 184 3.76 -19.88 4.95
C LYS A 184 2.26 -19.95 4.64
N GLN A 185 1.40 -19.91 5.66
CA GLN A 185 -0.05 -19.93 5.48
C GLN A 185 -0.54 -18.66 4.77
N GLU A 186 -0.07 -17.48 5.21
CA GLU A 186 -0.48 -16.22 4.58
C GLU A 186 0.03 -16.10 3.13
N LYS A 187 1.17 -16.72 2.79
CA LYS A 187 1.65 -16.84 1.41
C LYS A 187 0.72 -17.70 0.54
N PHE A 188 0.26 -18.85 1.04
CA PHE A 188 -0.69 -19.70 0.31
C PHE A 188 -2.04 -18.99 0.11
N ASP A 189 -2.58 -18.39 1.17
CA ASP A 189 -3.81 -17.60 1.07
C ASP A 189 -3.63 -16.49 0.04
N LEU A 190 -2.47 -15.83 0.00
CA LEU A 190 -2.20 -14.78 -0.97
C LEU A 190 -2.11 -15.29 -2.41
N GLN A 191 -1.48 -16.44 -2.68
CA GLN A 191 -1.47 -17.04 -4.02
C GLN A 191 -2.91 -17.27 -4.52
N GLN A 192 -3.81 -17.75 -3.66
CA GLN A 192 -5.23 -17.87 -3.99
C GLN A 192 -5.88 -16.50 -4.24
N HIS A 193 -5.59 -15.50 -3.40
CA HIS A 193 -6.11 -14.14 -3.59
C HIS A 193 -5.58 -13.48 -4.87
N VAL A 194 -4.34 -13.74 -5.29
CA VAL A 194 -3.78 -13.26 -6.58
C VAL A 194 -4.59 -13.83 -7.73
N LEU A 195 -4.80 -15.15 -7.75
CA LEU A 195 -5.55 -15.82 -8.81
C LEU A 195 -7.02 -15.34 -8.85
N GLN A 196 -7.64 -15.18 -7.68
CA GLN A 196 -8.97 -14.58 -7.55
C GLN A 196 -9.00 -13.12 -8.01
N SER A 197 -7.93 -12.34 -7.78
CA SER A 197 -7.83 -10.94 -8.23
C SER A 197 -7.89 -10.77 -9.72
N VAL A 198 -7.32 -11.73 -10.44
CA VAL A 198 -7.24 -11.62 -11.89
C VAL A 198 -8.52 -12.16 -12.54
N ASP A 199 -9.12 -13.19 -11.96
CA ASP A 199 -10.49 -13.59 -12.33
C ASP A 199 -11.51 -12.47 -12.06
N PHE A 200 -11.36 -11.78 -10.93
CA PHE A 200 -12.11 -10.59 -10.60
C PHE A 200 -11.89 -9.46 -11.63
N ALA A 201 -10.64 -9.15 -11.95
CA ALA A 201 -10.28 -8.12 -12.94
C ALA A 201 -10.90 -8.38 -14.32
N LYS A 202 -11.05 -9.65 -14.72
CA LYS A 202 -11.77 -10.04 -15.94
C LYS A 202 -13.25 -9.70 -15.90
N ARG A 203 -13.89 -9.80 -14.73
CA ARG A 203 -15.35 -9.64 -14.58
C ARG A 203 -15.78 -8.19 -14.38
N TYR A 204 -14.96 -7.36 -13.73
CA TYR A 204 -15.40 -6.06 -13.22
C TYR A 204 -14.60 -4.84 -13.72
N GLY A 205 -13.49 -5.03 -14.44
CA GLY A 205 -12.79 -3.89 -15.06
C GLY A 205 -11.34 -3.67 -14.65
N ALA A 206 -10.67 -2.83 -15.44
CA ALA A 206 -9.34 -2.31 -15.13
C ALA A 206 -9.42 -0.95 -14.43
N GLU A 207 -9.72 -0.94 -13.13
CA GLU A 207 -9.50 0.27 -12.31
C GLU A 207 -8.01 0.42 -11.95
N GLY A 208 -7.54 1.67 -11.84
CA GLY A 208 -6.16 1.99 -11.51
C GLY A 208 -5.60 1.26 -10.27
N PRO A 209 -6.33 1.18 -9.14
CA PRO A 209 -5.87 0.43 -7.96
C PRO A 209 -5.66 -1.06 -8.22
N VAL A 210 -6.54 -1.70 -9.01
CA VAL A 210 -6.44 -3.13 -9.36
C VAL A 210 -5.23 -3.36 -10.27
N VAL A 211 -5.08 -2.55 -11.32
CA VAL A 211 -3.91 -2.61 -12.23
C VAL A 211 -2.60 -2.42 -11.46
N ASN A 212 -2.55 -1.42 -10.58
CA ASN A 212 -1.37 -1.14 -9.76
C ASN A 212 -1.01 -2.33 -8.87
N MET A 213 -2.00 -2.88 -8.18
CA MET A 213 -1.85 -3.99 -7.26
C MET A 213 -1.37 -5.26 -7.97
N LEU A 214 -1.99 -5.63 -9.09
CA LEU A 214 -1.55 -6.73 -9.94
C LEU A 214 -0.09 -6.52 -10.40
N GLY A 215 0.26 -5.29 -10.75
CA GLY A 215 1.64 -4.93 -11.10
C GLY A 215 2.63 -5.14 -9.96
N VAL A 216 2.19 -4.88 -8.73
CA VAL A 216 3.02 -5.19 -7.58
C VAL A 216 3.14 -6.70 -7.33
N LEU A 217 2.07 -7.47 -7.49
CA LEU A 217 2.13 -8.93 -7.32
C LEU A 217 3.22 -9.56 -8.19
N TYR A 218 3.36 -9.09 -9.43
CA TYR A 218 4.47 -9.50 -10.29
C TYR A 218 5.84 -9.04 -9.78
N ARG A 219 5.99 -7.74 -9.47
CA ARG A 219 7.26 -7.16 -8.96
C ARG A 219 7.75 -7.87 -7.69
N ASP A 220 6.80 -8.26 -6.85
CA ASP A 220 7.01 -8.80 -5.52
C ASP A 220 6.80 -10.33 -5.47
N ARG A 221 6.76 -10.99 -6.63
CA ARG A 221 6.39 -12.41 -6.79
C ARG A 221 7.12 -13.35 -5.82
N ASN A 222 8.41 -13.11 -5.58
CA ASN A 222 9.23 -13.96 -4.71
C ASN A 222 8.82 -13.83 -3.24
N ASP A 223 8.45 -12.62 -2.79
CA ASP A 223 7.94 -12.41 -1.42
C ASP A 223 6.64 -13.18 -1.20
N PHE A 224 5.86 -13.31 -2.28
CA PHE A 224 4.58 -14.00 -2.31
C PHE A 224 4.66 -15.49 -2.65
N GLY A 225 5.87 -16.01 -2.91
CA GLY A 225 6.09 -17.41 -3.24
C GLY A 225 5.51 -17.83 -4.59
N LEU A 226 5.30 -16.88 -5.51
CA LEU A 226 4.80 -17.15 -6.85
C LEU A 226 5.96 -17.59 -7.76
N ASP A 227 5.80 -18.74 -8.41
CA ASP A 227 6.78 -19.26 -9.36
C ASP A 227 6.47 -18.84 -10.81
N ASP A 228 7.28 -19.30 -11.77
CA ASP A 228 7.07 -18.95 -13.17
C ASP A 228 5.77 -19.53 -13.76
N GLN A 229 5.28 -20.67 -13.25
CA GLN A 229 4.00 -21.24 -13.68
C GLN A 229 2.82 -20.38 -13.19
N ASP A 230 2.91 -19.87 -11.96
CA ASP A 230 1.95 -18.91 -11.43
C ASP A 230 1.95 -17.61 -12.24
N ILE A 231 3.14 -17.12 -12.62
CA ILE A 231 3.25 -15.94 -13.48
C ILE A 231 2.71 -16.20 -14.89
N ASP A 232 2.86 -17.41 -15.44
CA ASP A 232 2.28 -17.78 -16.74
C ASP A 232 0.74 -17.76 -16.69
N LYS A 233 0.15 -18.33 -15.63
CA LYS A 233 -1.30 -18.25 -15.39
C LYS A 233 -1.73 -16.79 -15.26
N TYR A 234 -1.03 -16.01 -14.45
CA TYR A 234 -1.28 -14.59 -14.27
C TYR A 234 -1.25 -13.81 -15.60
N LEU A 235 -0.23 -14.04 -16.44
CA LEU A 235 -0.13 -13.45 -17.77
C LEU A 235 -1.28 -13.86 -18.70
N ALA A 236 -1.63 -15.15 -18.72
CA ALA A 236 -2.75 -15.64 -19.52
C ALA A 236 -4.06 -14.98 -19.10
N LEU A 237 -4.26 -14.79 -17.79
CA LEU A 237 -5.42 -14.12 -17.25
C LEU A 237 -5.45 -12.62 -17.64
N LEU A 238 -4.34 -11.88 -17.51
CA LEU A 238 -4.26 -10.48 -17.96
C LEU A 238 -4.58 -10.32 -19.45
N LYS A 239 -4.05 -11.20 -20.29
CA LYS A 239 -4.25 -11.18 -21.75
C LYS A 239 -5.68 -11.49 -22.17
N ALA A 240 -6.37 -12.32 -21.40
CA ALA A 240 -7.75 -12.72 -21.68
C ALA A 240 -8.78 -11.66 -21.26
N THR A 241 -8.37 -10.57 -20.59
CA THR A 241 -9.25 -9.43 -20.33
C THR A 241 -9.48 -8.62 -21.61
N GLU A 242 -10.54 -7.82 -21.68
CA GLU A 242 -10.77 -6.85 -22.76
C GLU A 242 -10.09 -5.49 -22.52
N PHE A 243 -9.53 -5.27 -21.33
CA PHE A 243 -9.02 -3.96 -20.91
C PHE A 243 -7.56 -3.74 -21.31
N SER A 244 -7.32 -2.65 -22.05
CA SER A 244 -6.00 -2.30 -22.59
C SER A 244 -4.92 -2.09 -21.52
N ALA A 245 -5.28 -1.65 -20.31
CA ALA A 245 -4.35 -1.49 -19.20
C ALA A 245 -3.72 -2.82 -18.74
N PHE A 246 -4.51 -3.90 -18.70
CA PHE A 246 -3.99 -5.23 -18.38
C PHE A 246 -3.15 -5.81 -19.52
N HIS A 247 -3.50 -5.54 -20.78
CA HIS A 247 -2.64 -5.90 -21.90
C HIS A 247 -1.31 -5.16 -21.86
N GLN A 248 -1.30 -3.87 -21.48
CA GLN A 248 -0.08 -3.10 -21.31
C GLN A 248 0.80 -3.70 -20.22
N GLN A 249 0.22 -4.06 -19.09
CA GLN A 249 0.93 -4.71 -18.00
C GLN A 249 1.49 -6.07 -18.41
N ALA A 250 0.71 -6.90 -19.11
CA ALA A 250 1.16 -8.19 -19.64
C ALA A 250 2.37 -8.02 -20.58
N ARG A 251 2.29 -7.05 -21.52
CA ARG A 251 3.43 -6.73 -22.41
C ARG A 251 4.66 -6.29 -21.62
N GLY A 252 4.48 -5.49 -20.57
CA GLY A 252 5.57 -5.05 -19.70
C GLY A 252 6.29 -6.21 -19.01
N ILE A 253 5.52 -7.13 -18.43
CA ILE A 253 6.04 -8.36 -17.81
C ILE A 253 6.83 -9.19 -18.81
N GLU A 254 6.29 -9.37 -20.02
CA GLU A 254 6.98 -10.08 -21.10
C GLU A 254 8.27 -9.38 -21.51
N SER A 255 8.28 -8.05 -21.58
CA SER A 255 9.47 -7.25 -21.87
C SER A 255 10.55 -7.45 -20.80
N VAL A 256 10.20 -7.48 -19.51
CA VAL A 256 11.14 -7.80 -18.43
C VAL A 256 11.67 -9.22 -18.57
N ARG A 257 10.80 -10.19 -18.86
CA ARG A 257 11.21 -11.60 -19.07
C ARG A 257 12.17 -11.78 -20.25
N LYS A 258 12.04 -10.97 -21.30
CA LYS A 258 12.99 -10.96 -22.43
C LYS A 258 14.39 -10.54 -21.98
N LEU A 259 14.53 -9.70 -20.95
CA LEU A 259 15.84 -9.24 -20.49
C LEU A 259 16.71 -10.37 -19.93
N TYR A 260 16.14 -11.49 -19.49
CA TYR A 260 16.94 -12.68 -19.11
C TYR A 260 17.67 -13.33 -20.30
N LYS A 261 17.26 -13.03 -21.53
CA LYS A 261 17.82 -13.60 -22.76
C LYS A 261 18.48 -12.56 -23.66
N ILE A 262 18.02 -11.32 -23.58
CA ILE A 262 18.41 -10.21 -24.45
C ILE A 262 19.00 -9.08 -23.59
N PRO A 263 20.18 -8.55 -23.92
CA PRO A 263 20.78 -7.45 -23.16
C PRO A 263 19.88 -6.21 -23.06
N LEU A 264 19.85 -5.59 -21.88
CA LEU A 264 19.22 -4.30 -21.67
C LEU A 264 20.00 -3.21 -22.42
N LYS A 265 19.30 -2.43 -23.24
CA LYS A 265 19.86 -1.25 -23.89
C LYS A 265 19.44 0.02 -23.15
N LEU A 266 20.42 0.79 -22.71
CA LEU A 266 20.23 2.12 -22.15
C LEU A 266 21.38 3.01 -22.59
N GLN A 267 21.04 4.10 -23.26
CA GLN A 267 21.97 5.14 -23.66
C GLN A 267 21.40 6.50 -23.27
N THR A 268 22.13 7.26 -22.46
CA THR A 268 21.71 8.57 -21.95
C THR A 268 22.93 9.40 -21.52
N LYS A 269 22.72 10.62 -21.03
CA LYS A 269 23.77 11.44 -20.42
C LYS A 269 23.61 11.48 -18.90
N SER A 270 24.72 11.37 -18.18
CA SER A 270 24.75 11.64 -16.74
C SER A 270 24.68 13.14 -16.45
N VAL A 271 24.46 13.49 -15.18
CA VAL A 271 24.34 14.87 -14.68
C VAL A 271 25.60 15.72 -14.91
N ASP A 272 26.76 15.06 -14.99
CA ASP A 272 28.07 15.66 -15.32
C ASP A 272 28.37 15.68 -16.83
N GLY A 273 27.41 15.29 -17.67
CA GLY A 273 27.48 15.34 -19.13
C GLY A 273 28.15 14.15 -19.80
N LYS A 274 28.64 13.16 -19.04
CA LYS A 274 29.25 11.95 -19.62
C LYS A 274 28.18 11.05 -20.26
N LEU A 275 28.58 10.30 -21.27
CA LEU A 275 27.71 9.31 -21.90
C LEU A 275 27.60 8.07 -20.98
N VAL A 276 26.37 7.75 -20.57
CA VAL A 276 26.02 6.48 -19.93
C VAL A 276 25.49 5.57 -21.01
N ASP A 277 26.23 4.51 -21.32
CA ASP A 277 25.88 3.53 -22.35
C ASP A 277 26.19 2.13 -21.83
N LEU A 278 25.16 1.31 -21.62
CA LEU A 278 25.32 -0.04 -21.07
C LEU A 278 26.24 -0.94 -21.91
N GLU A 279 26.35 -0.70 -23.22
CA GLU A 279 27.26 -1.46 -24.08
C GLU A 279 28.74 -1.27 -23.68
N LYS A 280 29.08 -0.13 -23.06
CA LYS A 280 30.43 0.15 -22.55
C LYS A 280 30.76 -0.58 -21.24
N TYR A 281 29.76 -1.22 -20.63
CA TYR A 281 29.92 -1.98 -19.39
C TYR A 281 29.92 -3.50 -19.63
N LYS A 282 29.97 -3.96 -20.89
CA LYS A 282 30.17 -5.38 -21.19
C LYS A 282 31.44 -5.92 -20.52
N GLY A 283 31.38 -7.14 -20.02
CA GLY A 283 32.43 -7.75 -19.19
C GLY A 283 32.37 -7.34 -17.72
N LYS A 284 31.35 -6.59 -17.29
CA LYS A 284 31.14 -6.22 -15.88
C LYS A 284 29.76 -6.65 -15.42
N LEU A 285 29.64 -6.95 -14.14
CA LEU A 285 28.37 -7.09 -13.44
C LEU A 285 27.80 -5.69 -13.14
N VAL A 286 26.61 -5.35 -13.62
CA VAL A 286 26.09 -3.97 -13.52
C VAL A 286 24.76 -3.93 -12.76
N LEU A 287 24.67 -3.10 -11.72
CA LEU A 287 23.42 -2.73 -11.07
C LEU A 287 22.86 -1.44 -11.67
N VAL A 288 21.68 -1.49 -12.28
CA VAL A 288 20.92 -0.31 -12.69
C VAL A 288 19.84 -0.02 -11.65
N ASP A 289 19.92 1.16 -11.02
CA ASP A 289 19.00 1.61 -9.96
C ASP A 289 18.12 2.78 -10.46
N PHE A 290 16.84 2.50 -10.73
CA PHE A 290 15.86 3.53 -11.03
C PHE A 290 15.16 4.00 -9.75
N TRP A 291 15.23 5.32 -9.49
CA TRP A 291 14.73 5.94 -8.26
C TRP A 291 14.11 7.32 -8.52
N SER A 292 13.57 7.97 -7.48
CA SER A 292 13.03 9.34 -7.56
C SER A 292 13.19 10.09 -6.23
N LEU A 293 13.11 11.43 -6.26
CA LEU A 293 13.24 12.28 -5.07
C LEU A 293 12.27 11.91 -3.93
N GLY A 294 11.05 11.50 -4.26
CA GLY A 294 10.02 11.12 -3.29
C GLY A 294 10.13 9.67 -2.78
N CYS A 295 11.09 8.89 -3.27
CA CYS A 295 11.23 7.48 -2.93
C CYS A 295 12.11 7.29 -1.69
N THR A 296 11.52 7.36 -0.49
CA THR A 296 12.23 7.15 0.78
C THR A 296 12.97 5.81 0.81
N VAL A 297 12.32 4.73 0.37
CA VAL A 297 12.92 3.38 0.36
C VAL A 297 14.12 3.28 -0.60
N CYS A 298 14.12 4.01 -1.72
CA CYS A 298 15.26 4.06 -2.63
C CYS A 298 16.46 4.71 -1.93
N ILE A 299 16.24 5.87 -1.31
CA ILE A 299 17.27 6.66 -0.65
C ILE A 299 17.87 5.91 0.55
N GLU A 300 17.04 5.20 1.32
CA GLU A 300 17.49 4.35 2.44
C GLU A 300 18.34 3.16 1.99
N LYS A 301 18.20 2.71 0.74
CA LYS A 301 18.97 1.59 0.17
C LYS A 301 20.34 2.02 -0.37
N MET A 302 20.50 3.28 -0.79
CA MET A 302 21.76 3.78 -1.38
C MET A 302 23.01 3.55 -0.52
N PRO A 303 22.99 3.72 0.82
CA PRO A 303 24.15 3.39 1.67
C PRO A 303 24.57 1.91 1.59
N GLU A 304 23.61 0.99 1.47
CA GLU A 304 23.90 -0.44 1.25
C GLU A 304 24.53 -0.65 -0.13
N ILE A 305 23.99 -0.01 -1.17
CA ILE A 305 24.54 -0.07 -2.53
C ILE A 305 25.98 0.44 -2.54
N LYS A 306 26.26 1.54 -1.84
CA LYS A 306 27.61 2.11 -1.70
C LYS A 306 28.58 1.15 -1.03
N GLN A 307 28.17 0.51 0.06
CA GLN A 307 29.00 -0.48 0.74
C GLN A 307 29.39 -1.65 -0.19
N VAL A 308 28.45 -2.15 -0.98
CA VAL A 308 28.71 -3.21 -1.96
C VAL A 308 29.59 -2.69 -3.10
N PHE A 309 29.30 -1.50 -3.62
CA PHE A 309 30.07 -0.88 -4.68
C PHE A 309 31.54 -0.72 -4.30
N ASP A 310 31.83 -0.17 -3.12
CA ASP A 310 33.22 0.01 -2.64
C ASP A 310 33.99 -1.31 -2.54
N LYS A 311 33.29 -2.39 -2.18
CA LYS A 311 33.91 -3.70 -1.97
C LYS A 311 34.18 -4.46 -3.26
N TYR A 312 33.35 -4.28 -4.28
CA TYR A 312 33.36 -5.10 -5.50
C TYR A 312 33.66 -4.32 -6.78
N ASN A 313 33.77 -2.99 -6.76
CA ASN A 313 34.00 -2.20 -7.98
C ASN A 313 35.28 -2.59 -8.74
N SER A 314 36.38 -2.77 -7.99
CA SER A 314 37.67 -3.23 -8.48
C SER A 314 37.66 -4.67 -8.96
N LYS A 315 36.58 -5.42 -8.67
CA LYS A 315 36.36 -6.81 -9.08
C LYS A 315 35.36 -6.94 -10.22
N GLY A 316 35.07 -5.85 -10.94
CA GLY A 316 34.17 -5.89 -12.09
C GLY A 316 32.70 -5.64 -11.78
N PHE A 317 32.35 -5.13 -10.60
CA PHE A 317 30.99 -4.64 -10.30
C PHE A 317 30.84 -3.15 -10.62
N GLU A 318 29.74 -2.75 -11.22
CA GLU A 318 29.42 -1.34 -11.48
C GLU A 318 28.00 -0.99 -11.08
N VAL A 319 27.76 0.28 -10.81
CA VAL A 319 26.42 0.81 -10.51
C VAL A 319 26.12 1.97 -11.44
N ILE A 320 24.87 2.07 -11.90
CA ILE A 320 24.34 3.20 -12.65
C ILE A 320 23.01 3.59 -12.00
N SER A 321 22.90 4.84 -11.55
CA SER A 321 21.62 5.36 -11.06
C SER A 321 20.90 6.18 -12.13
N ALA A 322 19.60 5.96 -12.24
CA ALA A 322 18.70 6.66 -13.14
C ALA A 322 17.53 7.26 -12.35
N CYS A 323 17.63 8.55 -12.00
CA CYS A 323 16.54 9.25 -11.33
C CYS A 323 15.46 9.63 -12.34
N ILE A 324 14.21 9.20 -12.13
CA ILE A 324 13.07 9.69 -12.89
C ILE A 324 12.57 11.01 -12.29
N SER A 325 12.32 12.02 -13.14
CA SER A 325 11.75 13.31 -12.71
C SER A 325 10.88 13.91 -13.80
N GLY A 326 9.77 14.54 -13.39
CA GLY A 326 8.94 15.37 -14.27
C GLY A 326 9.42 16.84 -14.37
N TYR A 327 10.33 17.25 -13.49
CA TYR A 327 10.81 18.63 -13.30
C TYR A 327 12.34 18.63 -13.22
N ILE A 328 13.00 18.20 -14.30
CA ILE A 328 14.44 17.89 -14.32
C ILE A 328 15.28 19.06 -13.80
N ASN A 329 14.98 20.29 -14.25
CA ASN A 329 15.80 21.46 -13.92
C ASN A 329 15.66 21.85 -12.44
N GLU A 330 14.44 21.78 -11.93
CA GLU A 330 14.08 22.12 -10.55
C GLU A 330 14.60 21.07 -9.57
N ASP A 331 14.61 19.80 -9.99
CA ASP A 331 14.97 18.68 -9.15
C ASP A 331 16.48 18.38 -9.16
N LYS A 332 17.21 18.74 -10.22
CA LYS A 332 18.63 18.39 -10.42
C LYS A 332 19.49 18.59 -9.17
N LYS A 333 19.45 19.78 -8.58
CA LYS A 333 20.26 20.11 -7.39
C LYS A 333 19.90 19.24 -6.18
N LYS A 334 18.62 18.91 -5.98
CA LYS A 334 18.16 18.04 -4.88
C LYS A 334 18.61 16.60 -5.11
N ILE A 335 18.55 16.13 -6.36
CA ILE A 335 18.99 14.79 -6.76
C ILE A 335 20.50 14.64 -6.51
N GLU A 336 21.31 15.61 -6.94
CA GLU A 336 22.76 15.62 -6.71
C GLU A 336 23.11 15.65 -5.21
N GLN A 337 22.37 16.43 -4.41
CA GLN A 337 22.55 16.46 -2.95
C GLN A 337 22.26 15.13 -2.28
N ILE A 338 21.26 14.36 -2.76
CA ILE A 338 20.98 13.02 -2.23
C ILE A 338 22.14 12.08 -2.54
N HIS A 339 22.67 12.10 -3.77
CA HIS A 339 23.86 11.31 -4.12
C HIS A 339 25.06 11.65 -3.23
N GLN A 340 25.34 12.94 -3.01
CA GLN A 340 26.41 13.38 -2.12
C GLN A 340 26.19 12.90 -0.68
N LYS A 341 24.98 13.07 -0.12
CA LYS A 341 24.66 12.68 1.26
C LYS A 341 24.70 11.17 1.49
N THR A 342 24.35 10.38 0.48
CA THR A 342 24.37 8.91 0.55
C THR A 342 25.73 8.32 0.18
N GLY A 343 26.68 9.15 -0.26
CA GLY A 343 28.00 8.73 -0.73
C GLY A 343 28.00 8.09 -2.12
N ALA A 344 26.88 8.12 -2.85
CA ALA A 344 26.76 7.54 -4.19
C ALA A 344 27.69 8.27 -5.18
N ASN A 345 28.78 7.60 -5.56
CA ASN A 345 29.88 8.13 -6.38
C ASN A 345 29.99 7.48 -7.77
N TRP A 346 28.92 6.82 -8.21
CA TRP A 346 28.80 6.22 -9.54
C TRP A 346 27.96 7.11 -10.49
N PRO A 347 27.91 6.81 -11.80
CA PRO A 347 27.15 7.60 -12.77
C PRO A 347 25.68 7.78 -12.40
N LEU A 348 25.21 9.02 -12.49
CA LEU A 348 23.82 9.42 -12.24
C LEU A 348 23.23 10.06 -13.50
N ALA A 349 22.15 9.51 -14.04
CA ALA A 349 21.34 10.12 -15.08
C ALA A 349 20.01 10.63 -14.50
N ILE A 350 19.47 11.71 -15.06
CA ILE A 350 18.10 12.17 -14.79
C ILE A 350 17.28 11.92 -16.05
N LEU A 351 16.26 11.06 -15.93
CA LEU A 351 15.40 10.64 -17.03
C LEU A 351 14.07 11.37 -16.99
N ASP A 352 13.67 11.93 -18.13
CA ASP A 352 12.39 12.64 -18.27
C ASP A 352 11.21 11.68 -18.08
N PHE A 353 10.40 11.92 -17.05
CA PHE A 353 9.22 11.14 -16.70
C PHE A 353 7.91 11.77 -17.19
N ARG A 354 7.98 12.89 -17.93
CA ARG A 354 6.83 13.48 -18.62
C ARG A 354 6.40 12.60 -19.81
N PRO A 355 5.16 12.75 -20.32
CA PRO A 355 4.71 12.04 -21.52
C PRO A 355 5.71 12.17 -22.68
N GLY A 356 6.12 11.05 -23.26
CA GLY A 356 7.09 10.98 -24.35
C GLY A 356 8.57 11.01 -23.93
N GLY A 357 8.86 11.33 -22.67
CA GLY A 357 10.20 11.32 -22.08
C GLY A 357 10.82 9.92 -22.03
N LEU A 358 12.17 9.85 -22.01
CA LEU A 358 12.89 8.57 -22.01
C LEU A 358 12.56 7.72 -20.77
N GLY A 359 12.51 8.34 -19.59
CA GLY A 359 12.14 7.65 -18.35
C GLY A 359 10.73 7.07 -18.43
N ARG A 360 9.79 7.83 -18.98
CA ARG A 360 8.42 7.35 -19.17
C ARG A 360 8.34 6.18 -20.14
N LYS A 361 9.02 6.27 -21.29
CA LYS A 361 9.10 5.18 -22.29
C LYS A 361 9.68 3.88 -21.72
N ILE A 362 10.74 3.98 -20.92
CA ILE A 362 11.34 2.82 -20.25
C ILE A 362 10.32 2.15 -19.32
N PHE A 363 9.64 2.93 -18.48
CA PHE A 363 8.64 2.42 -17.55
C PHE A 363 7.45 1.80 -18.28
N ASP A 364 6.95 2.44 -19.34
CA ASP A 364 5.86 1.90 -20.16
C ASP A 364 6.29 0.59 -20.88
N THR A 365 7.54 0.49 -21.34
CA THR A 365 8.08 -0.70 -22.02
C THR A 365 8.12 -1.92 -21.09
N TYR A 366 8.52 -1.71 -19.84
CA TYR A 366 8.66 -2.77 -18.84
C TYR A 366 7.43 -2.89 -17.91
N GLY A 367 6.38 -2.10 -18.15
CA GLY A 367 5.14 -2.09 -17.37
C GLY A 367 5.32 -1.67 -15.91
N TRP A 368 6.41 -0.96 -15.59
CA TRP A 368 6.69 -0.52 -14.23
C TRP A 368 5.78 0.65 -13.84
N GLN A 369 5.14 0.53 -12.67
CA GLN A 369 4.21 1.54 -12.15
C GLN A 369 4.88 2.52 -11.17
N GLY A 370 6.15 2.32 -10.84
CA GLY A 370 6.86 3.15 -9.88
C GLY A 370 8.22 2.59 -9.50
N VAL A 371 8.91 3.32 -8.62
CA VAL A 371 10.24 3.02 -8.07
C VAL A 371 10.14 2.41 -6.66
N PRO A 372 11.18 1.74 -6.14
CA PRO A 372 12.46 1.41 -6.80
C PRO A 372 12.30 0.37 -7.92
N GLN A 373 13.18 0.44 -8.93
CA GLN A 373 13.46 -0.67 -9.84
C GLN A 373 14.97 -0.90 -9.87
N LEU A 374 15.41 -2.00 -9.24
CA LEU A 374 16.81 -2.43 -9.29
C LEU A 374 16.91 -3.60 -10.25
N LEU A 375 17.85 -3.52 -11.19
CA LEU A 375 18.18 -4.57 -12.16
C LEU A 375 19.66 -4.92 -12.03
N LEU A 376 19.98 -6.16 -11.65
CA LEU A 376 21.34 -6.68 -11.72
C LEU A 376 21.52 -7.37 -13.07
N LEU A 377 22.50 -6.92 -13.83
CA LEU A 377 22.81 -7.39 -15.17
C LEU A 377 24.13 -8.15 -15.16
N ASP A 378 24.20 -9.23 -15.95
CA ASP A 378 25.43 -9.97 -16.22
C ASP A 378 26.39 -9.21 -17.17
N GLU A 379 27.53 -9.84 -17.46
CA GLU A 379 28.60 -9.30 -18.30
C GLU A 379 28.18 -9.06 -19.77
N GLU A 380 27.11 -9.70 -20.23
CA GLU A 380 26.52 -9.41 -21.55
C GLU A 380 25.42 -8.36 -21.49
N GLY A 381 25.05 -7.90 -20.29
CA GLY A 381 23.97 -6.94 -20.05
C GLY A 381 22.58 -7.57 -19.92
N LYS A 382 22.47 -8.89 -19.77
CA LYS A 382 21.18 -9.59 -19.56
C LYS A 382 20.82 -9.56 -18.07
N LEU A 383 19.53 -9.61 -17.78
CA LEU A 383 19.01 -9.58 -16.42
C LEU A 383 19.32 -10.86 -15.67
N LEU A 384 19.90 -10.73 -14.48
CA LEU A 384 20.09 -11.81 -13.51
C LEU A 384 19.03 -11.76 -12.42
N SER A 385 18.74 -10.56 -11.90
CA SER A 385 17.89 -10.36 -10.74
C SER A 385 17.17 -9.02 -10.79
N SER A 386 15.93 -8.96 -10.30
CA SER A 386 15.12 -7.73 -10.28
C SER A 386 14.18 -7.64 -9.07
N GLY A 387 13.70 -6.44 -8.78
CA GLY A 387 12.53 -6.22 -7.93
C GLY A 387 12.70 -6.70 -6.49
N SER A 388 11.86 -7.65 -6.05
CA SER A 388 11.82 -8.12 -4.65
C SER A 388 13.11 -8.75 -4.14
N GLU A 389 13.98 -9.23 -5.03
CA GLU A 389 15.26 -9.86 -4.65
C GLU A 389 16.21 -8.91 -3.89
N PHE A 390 16.07 -7.59 -4.07
CA PHE A 390 16.90 -6.58 -3.42
C PHE A 390 16.34 -6.06 -2.08
N ARG A 391 15.24 -6.63 -1.58
CA ARG A 391 14.54 -6.09 -0.41
C ARG A 391 15.20 -6.37 0.92
N THR A 392 15.79 -7.54 1.07
CA THR A 392 16.42 -7.93 2.33
C THR A 392 17.80 -7.30 2.45
N LYS A 393 18.16 -6.88 3.66
CA LYS A 393 19.48 -6.29 3.91
C LYS A 393 20.55 -7.32 3.56
N GLY A 394 21.52 -6.93 2.74
CA GLY A 394 22.63 -7.79 2.33
C GLY A 394 22.31 -8.71 1.15
N SER A 395 21.09 -8.69 0.61
CA SER A 395 20.77 -9.50 -0.57
C SER A 395 21.54 -9.06 -1.81
N LEU A 396 21.78 -7.75 -1.96
CA LEU A 396 22.61 -7.22 -3.03
C LEU A 396 24.03 -7.80 -2.96
N GLU A 397 24.66 -7.75 -1.79
CA GLU A 397 26.01 -8.30 -1.61
C GLU A 397 26.05 -9.80 -1.92
N LYS A 398 25.05 -10.55 -1.45
CA LYS A 398 24.96 -11.99 -1.72
C LYS A 398 24.89 -12.28 -3.22
N LEU A 399 24.04 -11.55 -3.95
CA LEU A 399 23.89 -11.70 -5.40
C LEU A 399 25.17 -11.31 -6.13
N VAL A 400 25.78 -10.17 -5.80
CA VAL A 400 27.03 -9.71 -6.41
C VAL A 400 28.14 -10.74 -6.19
N LYS A 401 28.32 -11.20 -4.96
CA LYS A 401 29.32 -12.23 -4.63
C LYS A 401 29.08 -13.53 -5.40
N GLN A 402 27.84 -14.01 -5.45
CA GLN A 402 27.47 -15.24 -6.15
C GLN A 402 27.83 -15.21 -7.64
N HIS A 403 27.77 -14.04 -8.28
CA HIS A 403 28.03 -13.92 -9.71
C HIS A 403 29.48 -13.55 -10.03
N LEU A 404 30.18 -12.82 -9.14
CA LEU A 404 31.61 -12.55 -9.32
C LEU A 404 32.51 -13.74 -8.94
N ASP A 405 32.13 -14.56 -7.97
CA ASP A 405 32.95 -15.72 -7.56
C ASP A 405 32.88 -16.91 -8.55
N LYS A 406 32.02 -16.82 -9.59
CA LYS A 406 31.85 -17.86 -10.62
C LYS A 406 32.74 -17.67 -11.85
N ASN A 407 33.32 -16.49 -12.00
CA ASN A 407 34.21 -16.10 -13.09
C ASN A 407 35.63 -15.95 -12.54
#